data_AF-W6LCT9-F1
#
_entry.id   AF-W6LCT9-F1
#
_cell.length_a   1.000
_cell.length_b   1.000
_cell.length_c   1.000
_cell.angle_alpha   90.00
_cell.angle_beta   90.00
_cell.angle_gamma   90.00
#
_symmetry.space_group_name_H-M   'P 1'
#
loop_
_entity.id
_entity.type
_entity.pdbx_description
1 polymer ?
#
loop_
_entity_poly.entity_id
_entity_poly.type
_entity_poly.pdbx_seq_one_letter_code
_entity_poly.pdbx_strand_id
1 'polypeptide(L)'
;MGSQREQTHPAVSLTGRSAKEGRVVQHMVARAHAGPVACVQHHPLITDVCLTCGDCSFKVWRLGMDAPLYASPRLSSQVTCAAWSPVRAGIVFIGTGDGRIEVWDLLDRNNEPLLVHHLVQDAISVLTFKPLPATRSRKSTQHIVIGTTLGSFHWYVLPKILSHAPKGEAHYVRTMLEREARRVAYYGWRWTERRLEIDRYGANLPKMLPMEFWNATGVVLNMTQNGDFVVNEKTNPQTLGDVGRRDSDDSLYGEKFYNLNPERDETLLEMVAAIRMKEEENLRDDSVNLIKDT
;
A
#
# COMPACT_ATOMS: atom_id res chain seq x y z
N MET A 1 6.41 15.04 52.68
CA MET A 1 7.44 14.29 51.94
C MET A 1 6.85 13.89 50.59
N GLY A 2 7.52 14.28 49.50
CA GLY A 2 7.49 13.61 48.19
C GLY A 2 6.18 13.57 47.40
N SER A 3 5.81 14.68 46.75
CA SER A 3 4.93 14.67 45.57
C SER A 3 5.78 14.47 44.31
N GLN A 4 5.52 13.39 43.55
CA GLN A 4 6.21 13.07 42.31
C GLN A 4 5.75 14.03 41.19
N ARG A 5 6.73 14.73 40.62
CA ARG A 5 6.57 15.65 39.48
C ARG A 5 6.37 14.86 38.18
N GLU A 6 5.27 15.14 37.49
CA GLU A 6 5.09 14.90 36.06
C GLU A 6 6.20 15.60 35.27
N GLN A 7 6.97 14.84 34.49
CA GLN A 7 7.89 15.38 33.49
C GLN A 7 7.10 15.74 32.24
N THR A 8 6.82 17.02 32.07
CA THR A 8 6.30 17.59 30.82
C THR A 8 7.45 17.74 29.82
N HIS A 9 7.26 17.23 28.60
CA HIS A 9 8.21 17.40 27.51
C HIS A 9 8.26 18.87 27.05
N PRO A 10 9.43 19.41 26.66
CA PRO A 10 9.55 20.82 26.31
C PRO A 10 8.86 21.13 24.98
N ALA A 11 7.91 22.07 25.03
CA ALA A 11 7.33 22.72 23.87
C ALA A 11 8.40 23.58 23.17
N VAL A 12 8.63 23.35 21.88
CA VAL A 12 9.54 24.15 21.05
C VAL A 12 8.83 25.45 20.65
N SER A 13 9.24 26.56 21.25
CA SER A 13 8.85 27.91 20.82
C SER A 13 9.76 28.37 19.67
N LEU A 14 9.15 28.86 18.59
CA LEU A 14 9.85 29.44 17.44
C LEU A 14 9.64 30.96 17.43
N THR A 15 10.66 31.71 17.82
CA THR A 15 10.80 33.12 17.44
C THR A 15 12.18 33.36 16.82
N GLY A 16 12.20 34.07 15.70
CA GLY A 16 13.41 34.66 15.11
C GLY A 16 13.98 33.92 13.89
N ARG A 17 13.70 34.45 12.69
CA ARG A 17 14.27 34.01 11.40
C ARG A 17 15.77 34.33 11.30
N SER A 18 16.55 33.42 10.75
CA SER A 18 17.62 33.73 9.78
C SER A 18 17.95 32.52 8.91
N ALA A 19 18.22 32.76 7.62
CA ALA A 19 18.30 31.79 6.54
C ALA A 19 19.48 30.81 6.67
N LYS A 20 19.15 29.54 6.87
CA LYS A 20 19.83 28.37 6.30
C LYS A 20 18.71 27.57 5.68
N GLU A 21 18.84 27.08 4.44
CA GLU A 21 17.88 26.15 3.84
C GLU A 21 17.77 24.93 4.76
N GLY A 22 16.82 25.00 5.69
CA GLY A 22 16.54 23.94 6.62
C GLY A 22 16.02 22.77 5.80
N ARG A 23 16.43 21.55 6.14
CA ARG A 23 15.70 20.37 5.71
C ARG A 23 14.25 20.54 6.17
N VAL A 24 13.39 20.99 5.27
CA VAL A 24 11.96 21.09 5.51
C VAL A 24 11.46 19.66 5.43
N VAL A 25 11.01 19.12 6.56
CA VAL A 25 10.23 17.89 6.55
C VAL A 25 8.94 18.23 5.82
N GLN A 26 8.82 17.75 4.57
CA GLN A 26 7.65 18.06 3.75
C GLN A 26 6.42 17.25 4.19
N HIS A 27 6.63 16.03 4.68
CA HIS A 27 5.55 15.13 5.10
C HIS A 27 6.08 14.13 6.13
N MET A 28 5.26 13.80 7.13
CA MET A 28 5.62 12.89 8.22
C MET A 28 4.52 11.84 8.43
N VAL A 29 4.88 10.57 8.25
CA VAL A 29 4.01 9.44 8.58
C VAL A 29 4.40 8.89 9.95
N ALA A 30 3.60 9.16 10.98
CA ALA A 30 3.93 8.81 12.36
C ALA A 30 4.02 7.30 12.64
N ARG A 31 3.27 6.48 11.89
CA ARG A 31 3.26 5.01 12.02
C ARG A 31 3.22 4.35 10.65
N ALA A 32 4.37 4.31 9.98
CA ALA A 32 4.49 3.62 8.70
C ALA A 32 4.42 2.10 8.85
N HIS A 33 5.02 1.54 9.89
CA HIS A 33 5.17 0.10 10.14
C HIS A 33 4.89 -0.22 11.61
N ALA A 34 4.57 -1.49 11.91
CA ALA A 34 4.32 -1.92 13.30
C ALA A 34 5.63 -2.07 14.09
N GLY A 35 6.72 -2.31 13.38
CA GLY A 35 8.08 -2.37 13.92
C GLY A 35 9.02 -1.36 13.26
N PRO A 36 10.34 -1.51 13.50
CA PRO A 36 11.36 -0.68 12.86
C PRO A 36 11.26 -0.76 11.33
N VAL A 37 11.40 0.39 10.68
CA VAL A 37 11.52 0.46 9.22
C VAL A 37 12.95 0.10 8.85
N ALA A 38 13.12 -1.01 8.13
CA ALA A 38 14.42 -1.53 7.73
C ALA A 38 14.93 -0.91 6.43
N CYS A 39 14.04 -0.53 5.51
CA CYS A 39 14.40 0.08 4.23
C CYS A 39 13.37 1.11 3.76
N VAL A 40 13.86 2.13 3.07
CA VAL A 40 13.08 3.08 2.28
C VAL A 40 13.76 3.24 0.92
N GLN A 41 13.01 3.09 -0.17
CA GLN A 41 13.55 3.21 -1.52
C GLN A 41 12.55 3.92 -2.45
N HIS A 42 13.03 4.93 -3.17
CA HIS A 42 12.23 5.54 -4.25
C HIS A 42 12.07 4.57 -5.42
N HIS A 43 10.92 4.64 -6.08
CA HIS A 43 10.69 3.90 -7.30
C HIS A 43 11.59 4.44 -8.42
N PRO A 44 12.30 3.56 -9.17
CA PRO A 44 13.35 3.98 -10.10
C PRO A 44 12.84 4.77 -11.32
N LEU A 45 11.55 4.66 -11.65
CA LEU A 45 10.95 5.32 -12.82
C LEU A 45 9.80 6.28 -12.48
N ILE A 46 9.38 6.35 -11.20
CA ILE A 46 8.18 7.10 -10.78
C ILE A 46 8.59 7.82 -9.49
N THR A 47 8.91 9.10 -9.62
CA THR A 47 9.69 9.84 -8.61
C THR A 47 8.93 10.05 -7.30
N ASP A 48 7.60 10.15 -7.37
CA ASP A 48 6.70 10.39 -6.25
C ASP A 48 6.22 9.12 -5.54
N VAL A 49 6.77 7.96 -5.89
CA VAL A 49 6.42 6.67 -5.29
C VAL A 49 7.62 6.14 -4.51
N CYS A 50 7.36 5.62 -3.32
CA CYS A 50 8.39 4.98 -2.50
C CYS A 50 7.91 3.67 -1.90
N LEU A 51 8.87 2.77 -1.70
CA LEU A 51 8.72 1.49 -1.04
C LEU A 51 9.31 1.61 0.36
N THR A 52 8.61 1.10 1.34
CA THR A 52 9.16 0.91 2.68
C THR A 52 8.96 -0.54 3.11
N CYS A 53 9.90 -1.06 3.88
CA CYS A 53 9.77 -2.39 4.46
C CYS A 53 10.18 -2.39 5.93
N GLY A 54 9.57 -3.28 6.70
CA GLY A 54 9.76 -3.39 8.14
C GLY A 54 8.85 -4.47 8.69
N ASP A 55 9.03 -4.82 9.97
CA ASP A 55 8.29 -5.91 10.61
C ASP A 55 8.18 -7.17 9.73
N CYS A 56 6.98 -7.57 9.33
CA CYS A 56 6.76 -8.69 8.41
C CYS A 56 5.96 -8.23 7.19
N SER A 57 6.15 -6.99 6.75
CA SER A 57 5.40 -6.42 5.63
C SER A 57 6.23 -5.41 4.83
N PHE A 58 5.78 -5.16 3.61
CA PHE A 58 6.24 -4.02 2.83
C PHE A 58 5.04 -3.19 2.37
N LYS A 59 5.29 -1.91 2.14
CA LYS A 59 4.26 -0.95 1.78
C LYS A 59 4.76 -0.05 0.66
N VAL A 60 3.86 0.23 -0.29
CA VAL A 60 4.09 1.20 -1.36
C VAL A 60 3.30 2.45 -1.04
N TRP A 61 3.99 3.58 -1.10
CA TRP A 61 3.48 4.89 -0.74
C TRP A 61 3.60 5.82 -1.93
N ARG A 62 2.76 6.85 -1.90
CA ARG A 62 2.90 8.03 -2.73
C ARG A 62 3.22 9.21 -1.83
N LEU A 63 4.16 10.05 -2.25
CA LEU A 63 4.55 11.23 -1.50
C LEU A 63 3.34 12.16 -1.30
N GLY A 64 3.15 12.63 -0.07
CA GLY A 64 2.02 13.49 0.32
C GLY A 64 0.74 12.74 0.73
N MET A 65 0.73 11.41 0.72
CA MET A 65 -0.39 10.61 1.23
C MET A 65 -0.10 10.06 2.63
N ASP A 66 -1.08 10.15 3.52
CA ASP A 66 -0.95 9.69 4.91
C ASP A 66 -1.09 8.17 5.06
N ALA A 67 -1.63 7.50 4.05
CA ALA A 67 -1.84 6.06 4.00
C ALA A 67 -1.15 5.44 2.78
N PRO A 68 -0.67 4.19 2.88
CA PRO A 68 0.00 3.53 1.77
C PRO A 68 -1.01 3.20 0.66
N LEU A 69 -0.55 3.26 -0.60
CA LEU A 69 -1.33 2.81 -1.75
C LEU A 69 -1.52 1.29 -1.73
N TYR A 70 -0.48 0.59 -1.28
CA TYR A 70 -0.48 -0.86 -1.14
C TYR A 70 0.24 -1.25 0.14
N ALA A 71 -0.33 -2.22 0.85
CA ALA A 71 0.30 -2.87 1.99
C ALA A 71 0.24 -4.38 1.77
N SER A 72 1.40 -5.04 1.83
CA SER A 72 1.44 -6.50 1.69
C SER A 72 0.71 -7.16 2.86
N PRO A 73 0.18 -8.37 2.66
CA PRO A 73 -0.13 -9.27 3.78
C PRO A 73 1.12 -9.47 4.65
N ARG A 74 0.90 -9.99 5.86
CA ARG A 74 2.01 -10.37 6.74
C ARG A 74 2.74 -11.57 6.12
N LEU A 75 4.02 -11.37 5.79
CA LEU A 75 4.91 -12.41 5.29
C LEU A 75 5.24 -13.42 6.41
N SER A 76 5.71 -14.60 6.03
CA SER A 76 6.03 -15.69 6.95
C SER A 76 7.25 -15.41 7.85
N SER A 77 8.06 -14.42 7.49
CA SER A 77 9.30 -14.06 8.19
C SER A 77 9.46 -12.54 8.24
N GLN A 78 10.40 -12.07 9.06
CA GLN A 78 10.72 -10.66 9.15
C GLN A 78 11.25 -10.15 7.81
N VAL A 79 10.77 -8.99 7.36
CA VAL A 79 11.27 -8.33 6.17
C VAL A 79 12.45 -7.44 6.56
N THR A 80 13.62 -7.75 6.03
CA THR A 80 14.89 -7.13 6.43
C THR A 80 15.39 -6.14 5.38
N CYS A 81 15.06 -6.34 4.12
CA CYS A 81 15.35 -5.40 3.04
C CYS A 81 14.36 -5.57 1.88
N ALA A 82 14.26 -4.54 1.06
CA ALA A 82 13.40 -4.55 -0.10
C ALA A 82 14.01 -3.71 -1.22
N ALA A 83 13.76 -4.10 -2.46
CA ALA A 83 14.25 -3.35 -3.62
C ALA A 83 13.27 -3.41 -4.81
N TRP A 84 13.03 -2.27 -5.46
CA TRP A 84 12.37 -2.21 -6.77
C TRP A 84 13.24 -2.88 -7.83
N SER A 85 12.61 -3.53 -8.79
CA SER A 85 13.31 -3.92 -10.02
C SER A 85 13.72 -2.67 -10.80
N PRO A 86 14.99 -2.54 -11.20
CA PRO A 86 15.43 -1.40 -12.01
C PRO A 86 14.87 -1.47 -13.44
N VAL A 87 14.38 -2.64 -13.87
CA VAL A 87 13.88 -2.86 -15.23
C VAL A 87 12.35 -2.88 -15.29
N ARG A 88 11.70 -3.57 -14.34
CA ARG A 88 10.25 -3.80 -14.34
C ARG A 88 9.57 -2.94 -13.28
N ALA A 89 8.77 -1.97 -13.71
CA ALA A 89 8.12 -1.01 -12.82
C ALA A 89 7.20 -1.67 -11.77
N GLY A 90 6.56 -2.80 -12.10
CA GLY A 90 5.60 -3.45 -11.21
C GLY A 90 6.22 -4.44 -10.23
N ILE A 91 7.53 -4.68 -10.29
CA ILE A 91 8.19 -5.76 -9.56
C ILE A 91 8.95 -5.24 -8.35
N VAL A 92 8.70 -5.86 -7.20
CA VAL A 92 9.45 -5.65 -5.96
C VAL A 92 10.11 -6.95 -5.53
N PHE A 93 11.35 -6.86 -5.04
CA PHE A 93 12.10 -7.95 -4.44
C PHE A 93 12.19 -7.71 -2.94
N ILE A 94 11.86 -8.72 -2.16
CA ILE A 94 11.86 -8.68 -0.69
C ILE A 94 12.88 -9.70 -0.19
N GLY A 95 13.79 -9.26 0.67
CA GLY A 95 14.70 -10.12 1.41
C GLY A 95 14.17 -10.34 2.82
N THR A 96 14.20 -11.58 3.28
CA THR A 96 13.68 -11.97 4.59
C THR A 96 14.78 -12.40 5.56
N GLY A 97 14.43 -12.41 6.85
CA GLY A 97 15.30 -12.85 7.94
C GLY A 97 15.58 -14.36 7.97
N ASP A 98 14.81 -15.16 7.23
CA ASP A 98 15.01 -16.61 7.08
C ASP A 98 15.68 -16.97 5.73
N GLY A 99 16.31 -15.99 5.08
CA GLY A 99 17.18 -16.26 3.93
C GLY A 99 16.45 -16.50 2.60
N ARG A 100 15.19 -16.05 2.51
CA ARG A 100 14.37 -16.13 1.30
C ARG A 100 14.36 -14.79 0.56
N ILE A 101 14.31 -14.89 -0.77
CA ILE A 101 13.86 -13.80 -1.62
C ILE A 101 12.43 -14.10 -2.04
N GLU A 102 11.57 -13.11 -1.87
CA GLU A 102 10.24 -13.09 -2.46
C GLU A 102 10.18 -12.03 -3.56
N VAL A 103 9.63 -12.40 -4.71
CA VAL A 103 9.39 -11.50 -5.84
C VAL A 103 7.90 -11.26 -5.93
N TRP A 104 7.50 -10.00 -5.93
CA TRP A 104 6.11 -9.57 -5.96
C TRP A 104 5.83 -8.82 -7.25
N ASP A 105 4.74 -9.18 -7.94
CA ASP A 105 4.23 -8.43 -9.10
C ASP A 105 2.95 -7.71 -8.72
N LEU A 106 3.06 -6.38 -8.59
CA LEU A 106 1.97 -5.52 -8.15
C LEU A 106 0.80 -5.45 -9.16
N LEU A 107 1.01 -5.87 -10.41
CA LEU A 107 -0.03 -5.87 -11.44
C LEU A 107 -0.80 -7.18 -11.57
N ASP A 108 -0.22 -8.30 -11.10
CA ASP A 108 -0.82 -9.63 -11.24
C ASP A 108 -1.39 -10.15 -9.92
N ARG A 109 -0.52 -10.31 -8.90
CA ARG A 109 -0.86 -10.93 -7.62
C ARG A 109 -0.52 -10.00 -6.48
N ASN A 110 -1.53 -9.29 -5.99
CA ASN A 110 -1.38 -8.33 -4.92
C ASN A 110 -1.36 -8.98 -3.51
N ASN A 111 -1.81 -10.22 -3.35
CA ASN A 111 -1.92 -10.85 -2.03
C ASN A 111 -0.89 -11.98 -1.81
N GLU A 112 -0.13 -12.36 -2.83
CA GLU A 112 0.87 -13.41 -2.72
C GLU A 112 2.07 -13.12 -3.62
N PRO A 113 3.28 -13.58 -3.24
CA PRO A 113 4.45 -13.44 -4.08
C PRO A 113 4.31 -14.22 -5.38
N LEU A 114 4.85 -13.66 -6.46
CA LEU A 114 5.02 -14.34 -7.74
C LEU A 114 6.02 -15.50 -7.63
N LEU A 115 7.08 -15.31 -6.84
CA LEU A 115 8.13 -16.31 -6.61
C LEU A 115 8.63 -16.21 -5.17
N VAL A 116 8.83 -17.35 -4.53
CA VAL A 116 9.56 -17.46 -3.26
C VAL A 116 10.74 -18.40 -3.49
N HIS A 117 11.95 -17.95 -3.18
CA HIS A 117 13.14 -18.77 -3.31
C HIS A 117 14.03 -18.66 -2.07
N HIS A 118 14.25 -19.80 -1.40
CA HIS A 118 15.16 -19.91 -0.28
C HIS A 118 16.59 -20.08 -0.83
N LEU A 119 17.43 -19.07 -0.62
CA LEU A 119 18.77 -18.98 -1.22
C LEU A 119 19.89 -19.25 -0.22
N VAL A 120 19.71 -18.83 1.02
CA VAL A 120 20.70 -18.93 2.10
C VAL A 120 19.99 -19.28 3.41
N GLN A 121 20.68 -19.84 4.39
CA GLN A 121 20.08 -20.16 5.70
C GLN A 121 20.06 -18.94 6.66
N ASP A 122 20.77 -17.88 6.30
CA ASP A 122 20.96 -16.69 7.12
C ASP A 122 20.06 -15.53 6.67
N ALA A 123 19.85 -14.56 7.56
CA ALA A 123 19.09 -13.36 7.24
C ALA A 123 19.74 -12.57 6.09
N ILE A 124 18.94 -12.23 5.08
CA ILE A 124 19.36 -11.34 4.01
C ILE A 124 19.39 -9.91 4.56
N SER A 125 20.54 -9.24 4.53
CA SER A 125 20.69 -7.90 5.07
C SER A 125 20.53 -6.81 3.99
N VAL A 126 20.91 -7.11 2.75
CA VAL A 126 20.88 -6.15 1.65
C VAL A 126 20.64 -6.84 0.31
N LEU A 127 19.89 -6.16 -0.55
CA LEU A 127 19.68 -6.52 -1.95
C LEU A 127 20.11 -5.36 -2.84
N THR A 128 20.90 -5.65 -3.86
CA THR A 128 21.29 -4.65 -4.85
C THR A 128 21.32 -5.23 -6.26
N PHE A 129 21.00 -4.40 -7.25
CA PHE A 129 20.99 -4.79 -8.64
C PHE A 129 22.24 -4.28 -9.34
N LYS A 130 22.73 -5.05 -10.33
CA LYS A 130 23.73 -4.55 -11.26
C LYS A 130 23.21 -3.27 -11.93
N PRO A 131 23.98 -2.17 -11.95
CA PRO A 131 23.58 -0.95 -12.66
C PRO A 131 23.26 -1.23 -14.13
N LEU A 132 22.21 -0.57 -14.64
CA LEU A 132 21.81 -0.76 -16.02
C LEU A 132 22.84 -0.14 -16.97
N PRO A 133 23.21 -0.83 -18.06
CA PRO A 133 24.08 -0.26 -19.09
C PRO A 133 23.32 0.83 -19.87
N ALA A 134 24.05 1.81 -20.41
CA ALA A 134 23.48 2.89 -21.23
C ALA A 134 22.66 2.37 -22.42
N THR A 135 23.11 1.28 -23.05
CA THR A 135 22.38 0.61 -24.14
C THR A 135 22.02 -0.81 -23.72
N ARG A 136 20.73 -1.13 -23.68
CA ARG A 136 20.24 -2.49 -23.37
C ARG A 136 20.03 -3.31 -24.64
N SER A 137 20.57 -4.53 -24.63
CA SER A 137 20.33 -5.53 -25.67
C SER A 137 19.21 -6.49 -25.25
N ARG A 138 18.48 -7.08 -26.20
CA ARG A 138 17.50 -8.15 -25.91
C ARG A 138 18.12 -9.41 -25.31
N LYS A 139 19.46 -9.53 -25.34
CA LYS A 139 20.20 -10.64 -24.73
C LYS A 139 20.74 -10.30 -23.33
N SER A 140 20.63 -9.05 -22.87
CA SER A 140 21.18 -8.66 -21.57
C SER A 140 20.37 -9.26 -20.43
N THR A 141 21.02 -9.94 -19.51
CA THR A 141 20.40 -10.42 -18.27
C THR A 141 20.69 -9.48 -17.12
N GLN A 142 19.70 -9.30 -16.25
CA GLN A 142 19.86 -8.54 -15.03
C GLN A 142 20.45 -9.44 -13.95
N HIS A 143 21.22 -8.84 -13.04
CA HIS A 143 21.85 -9.56 -11.94
C HIS A 143 21.45 -8.92 -10.63
N ILE A 144 21.31 -9.75 -9.61
CA ILE A 144 21.04 -9.35 -8.24
C ILE A 144 22.15 -9.87 -7.33
N VAL A 145 22.58 -9.03 -6.39
CA VAL A 145 23.54 -9.37 -5.35
C VAL A 145 22.83 -9.27 -4.00
N ILE A 146 23.09 -10.25 -3.16
CA ILE A 146 22.48 -10.44 -1.85
C ILE A 146 23.61 -10.45 -0.83
N GLY A 147 23.54 -9.61 0.19
CA GLY A 147 24.38 -9.70 1.37
C GLY A 147 23.65 -10.37 2.51
N THR A 148 24.36 -11.14 3.32
CA THR A 148 23.82 -11.81 4.51
C THR A 148 24.29 -11.13 5.79
N THR A 149 23.73 -11.51 6.94
CA THR A 149 24.20 -11.07 8.26
C THR A 149 25.55 -11.65 8.66
N LEU A 150 25.97 -12.78 8.06
CA LEU A 150 27.29 -13.38 8.31
C LEU A 150 28.44 -12.69 7.56
N GLY A 151 28.14 -11.66 6.75
CA GLY A 151 29.13 -10.96 5.93
C GLY A 151 29.49 -11.69 4.64
N SER A 152 28.78 -12.76 4.27
CA SER A 152 28.86 -13.35 2.94
C SER A 152 27.99 -12.58 1.95
N PHE A 153 28.35 -12.63 0.67
CA PHE A 153 27.47 -12.17 -0.39
C PHE A 153 27.36 -13.21 -1.50
N HIS A 154 26.20 -13.24 -2.14
CA HIS A 154 25.87 -14.15 -3.22
C HIS A 154 25.35 -13.32 -4.40
N TRP A 155 25.63 -13.76 -5.63
CA TRP A 155 25.16 -13.08 -6.83
C TRP A 155 24.41 -14.07 -7.71
N TYR A 156 23.30 -13.63 -8.30
CA TYR A 156 22.41 -14.45 -9.09
C TYR A 156 22.07 -13.76 -10.41
N VAL A 157 21.98 -14.57 -11.47
CA VAL A 157 21.48 -14.15 -12.77
C VAL A 157 19.96 -14.26 -12.76
N LEU A 158 19.25 -13.17 -13.06
CA LEU A 158 17.80 -13.19 -13.11
C LEU A 158 17.30 -13.82 -14.42
N PRO A 159 16.16 -14.54 -14.38
CA PRO A 159 15.48 -15.01 -15.57
C PRO A 159 15.15 -13.85 -16.53
N LYS A 160 15.03 -14.16 -17.83
CA LYS A 160 14.72 -13.15 -18.86
C LYS A 160 13.41 -12.39 -18.57
N ILE A 161 12.41 -13.06 -17.99
CA ILE A 161 11.12 -12.45 -17.64
C ILE A 161 11.21 -11.39 -16.53
N LEU A 162 12.25 -11.45 -15.70
CA LEU A 162 12.54 -10.44 -14.68
C LEU A 162 13.62 -9.45 -15.13
N SER A 163 14.35 -9.78 -16.21
CA SER A 163 15.39 -8.93 -16.80
C SER A 163 14.88 -7.98 -17.89
N HIS A 164 13.64 -8.13 -18.33
CA HIS A 164 13.02 -7.31 -19.37
C HIS A 164 11.58 -6.96 -19.01
N ALA A 165 11.24 -5.68 -19.16
CA ALA A 165 9.87 -5.20 -18.99
C ALA A 165 9.04 -5.46 -20.26
N PRO A 166 7.80 -5.97 -20.13
CA PRO A 166 6.85 -5.94 -21.22
C PRO A 166 6.54 -4.49 -21.65
N LYS A 167 6.14 -4.32 -22.90
CA LYS A 167 5.81 -3.00 -23.44
C LYS A 167 4.63 -2.41 -22.68
N GLY A 168 4.73 -1.14 -22.28
CA GLY A 168 3.65 -0.43 -21.60
C GLY A 168 3.50 -0.75 -20.11
N GLU A 169 4.34 -1.62 -19.51
CA GLU A 169 4.25 -1.97 -18.08
C GLU A 169 4.23 -0.73 -17.18
N ALA A 170 5.14 0.22 -17.41
CA ALA A 170 5.23 1.44 -16.60
C ALA A 170 3.93 2.28 -16.65
N HIS A 171 3.24 2.30 -17.80
CA HIS A 171 1.96 2.97 -17.93
C HIS A 171 0.88 2.27 -17.10
N TYR A 172 0.80 0.94 -17.18
CA TYR A 172 -0.16 0.16 -16.39
C TYR A 172 0.08 0.30 -14.88
N VAL A 173 1.34 0.29 -14.43
CA VAL A 173 1.69 0.54 -13.02
C VAL A 173 1.21 1.91 -12.59
N ARG A 174 1.44 2.95 -13.39
CA ARG A 174 0.98 4.30 -13.08
C ARG A 174 -0.55 4.39 -12.96
N THR A 175 -1.27 3.82 -13.92
CA THR A 175 -2.75 3.77 -13.87
C THR A 175 -3.25 3.02 -12.64
N MET A 176 -2.60 1.91 -12.28
CA MET A 176 -2.92 1.16 -11.05
C MET A 176 -2.70 2.02 -9.81
N LEU A 177 -1.54 2.67 -9.69
CA LEU A 177 -1.21 3.52 -8.54
C LEU A 177 -2.15 4.73 -8.42
N GLU A 178 -2.53 5.34 -9.54
CA GLU A 178 -3.52 6.43 -9.57
C GLU A 178 -4.89 5.94 -9.07
N ARG A 179 -5.33 4.76 -9.52
CA ARG A 179 -6.58 4.14 -9.05
C ARG A 179 -6.53 3.88 -7.54
N GLU A 180 -5.42 3.33 -7.04
CA GLU A 180 -5.24 3.10 -5.60
C GLU A 180 -5.17 4.41 -4.81
N ALA A 181 -4.56 5.47 -5.36
CA ALA A 181 -4.54 6.78 -4.72
C ALA A 181 -5.94 7.35 -4.54
N ARG A 182 -6.78 7.29 -5.58
CA ARG A 182 -8.20 7.68 -5.49
C ARG A 182 -8.97 6.82 -4.49
N ARG A 183 -8.71 5.51 -4.47
CA ARG A 183 -9.33 4.59 -3.50
C ARG A 183 -8.98 4.99 -2.06
N VAL A 184 -7.70 5.19 -1.77
CA VAL A 184 -7.23 5.59 -0.43
C VAL A 184 -7.82 6.93 -0.01
N ALA A 185 -7.82 7.92 -0.92
CA ALA A 185 -8.45 9.22 -0.73
C ALA A 185 -9.94 9.10 -0.36
N TYR A 186 -10.70 8.33 -1.15
CA TYR A 186 -12.11 8.07 -0.90
C TYR A 186 -12.34 7.42 0.48
N TYR A 187 -11.56 6.41 0.86
CA TYR A 187 -11.71 5.78 2.18
C TYR A 187 -11.34 6.72 3.33
N GLY A 188 -10.34 7.57 3.14
CA GLY A 188 -9.99 8.62 4.11
C GLY A 188 -11.18 9.56 4.36
N TRP A 189 -11.73 10.13 3.29
CA TRP A 189 -12.93 10.95 3.34
C TRP A 189 -14.14 10.21 3.91
N ARG A 190 -14.36 8.94 3.52
CA ARG A 190 -15.49 8.16 4.02
C ARG A 190 -15.39 7.92 5.52
N TRP A 191 -14.17 7.74 6.05
CA TRP A 191 -13.93 7.61 7.48
C TRP A 191 -14.15 8.90 8.25
N THR A 192 -13.77 10.05 7.70
CA THR A 192 -14.09 11.35 8.33
C THR A 192 -15.60 11.56 8.41
N GLU A 193 -16.32 11.23 7.33
CA GLU A 193 -17.78 11.28 7.33
C GLU A 193 -18.41 10.32 8.34
N ARG A 194 -17.84 9.11 8.45
CA ARG A 194 -18.32 8.14 9.41
C ARG A 194 -18.16 8.63 10.85
N ARG A 195 -17.09 9.35 11.14
CA ARG A 195 -16.88 9.96 12.47
C ARG A 195 -17.94 11.02 12.78
N LEU A 196 -18.27 11.87 11.80
CA LEU A 196 -19.35 12.86 11.93
C LEU A 196 -20.73 12.22 12.06
N GLU A 197 -20.98 11.09 11.39
CA GLU A 197 -22.21 10.31 11.58
C GLU A 197 -22.29 9.77 13.01
N ILE A 198 -21.18 9.26 13.57
CA ILE A 198 -21.13 8.76 14.95
C ILE A 198 -21.48 9.87 15.93
N ASP A 199 -20.90 11.05 15.75
CA ASP A 199 -21.16 12.23 16.60
C ASP A 199 -22.62 12.72 16.47
N ARG A 200 -23.22 12.63 15.26
CA ARG A 200 -24.61 13.05 14.99
C ARG A 200 -25.66 12.06 15.48
N TYR A 201 -25.44 10.75 15.27
CA TYR A 201 -26.48 9.73 15.41
C TYR A 201 -26.25 8.75 16.58
N GLY A 202 -25.08 8.77 17.22
CA GLY A 202 -24.80 7.98 18.42
C GLY A 202 -25.09 6.47 18.27
N ALA A 203 -25.85 5.87 19.19
CA ALA A 203 -26.14 4.43 19.19
C ALA A 203 -27.01 3.94 18.00
N ASN A 204 -27.62 4.84 17.22
CA ASN A 204 -28.50 4.52 16.09
C ASN A 204 -27.76 4.47 14.74
N LEU A 205 -26.44 4.29 14.77
CA LEU A 205 -25.63 4.21 13.57
C LEU A 205 -25.97 2.99 12.71
N PRO A 206 -26.11 3.16 11.39
CA PRO A 206 -26.09 2.03 10.45
C PRO A 206 -24.79 1.24 10.64
N LYS A 207 -24.88 -0.08 10.86
CA LYS A 207 -23.69 -0.95 10.93
C LYS A 207 -23.08 -1.08 9.54
N MET A 208 -21.84 -0.65 9.36
CA MET A 208 -21.08 -0.95 8.14
C MET A 208 -20.69 -2.43 8.16
N LEU A 209 -20.75 -3.10 7.01
CA LEU A 209 -20.18 -4.45 6.87
C LEU A 209 -18.66 -4.37 7.13
N PRO A 210 -18.09 -5.22 8.01
CA PRO A 210 -16.65 -5.23 8.28
C PRO A 210 -15.82 -5.47 7.00
N MET A 211 -14.61 -4.90 6.95
CA MET A 211 -13.72 -4.93 5.78
C MET A 211 -13.36 -6.35 5.31
N GLU A 212 -13.43 -7.32 6.23
CA GLU A 212 -13.17 -8.75 6.01
C GLU A 212 -14.23 -9.41 5.10
N PHE A 213 -15.40 -8.80 4.94
CA PHE A 213 -16.51 -9.31 4.11
C PHE A 213 -16.46 -8.85 2.64
N TRP A 214 -15.52 -7.98 2.27
CA TRP A 214 -15.34 -7.52 0.88
C TRP A 214 -14.36 -8.38 0.06
N ASN A 215 -13.80 -9.43 0.67
CA ASN A 215 -13.01 -10.43 -0.05
C ASN A 215 -13.97 -11.29 -0.89
N ALA A 216 -13.94 -11.06 -2.19
CA ALA A 216 -14.79 -11.70 -3.19
C ALA A 216 -14.48 -13.19 -3.35
N THR A 217 -15.20 -14.03 -2.59
CA THR A 217 -15.62 -15.36 -3.05
C THR A 217 -17.03 -15.59 -2.52
N GLY A 218 -18.01 -15.76 -3.42
CA GLY A 218 -19.43 -15.99 -3.10
C GLY A 218 -19.73 -17.34 -2.46
N VAL A 219 -18.76 -17.93 -1.78
CA VAL A 219 -18.75 -19.32 -1.34
C VAL A 219 -18.37 -19.38 0.14
N VAL A 220 -19.16 -20.12 0.92
CA VAL A 220 -18.89 -20.45 2.31
C VAL A 220 -18.67 -21.97 2.41
N LEU A 221 -17.56 -22.38 3.01
CA LEU A 221 -17.29 -23.78 3.31
C LEU A 221 -17.82 -24.10 4.71
N ASN A 222 -18.77 -25.02 4.80
CA ASN A 222 -19.30 -25.52 6.07
C ASN A 222 -18.86 -26.97 6.27
N MET A 223 -18.30 -27.28 7.44
CA MET A 223 -17.94 -28.65 7.80
C MET A 223 -19.16 -29.36 8.41
N THR A 224 -19.48 -30.55 7.92
CA THR A 224 -20.58 -31.37 8.43
C THR A 224 -20.16 -32.10 9.70
N GLN A 225 -21.14 -32.60 10.46
CA GLN A 225 -20.89 -33.34 11.70
C GLN A 225 -20.07 -34.63 11.51
N ASN A 226 -19.95 -35.11 10.27
CA ASN A 226 -19.17 -36.29 9.91
C ASN A 226 -17.73 -35.94 9.45
N GLY A 227 -17.36 -34.65 9.42
CA GLY A 227 -16.02 -34.18 9.06
C GLY A 227 -15.82 -33.78 7.59
N ASP A 228 -16.85 -33.89 6.74
CA ASP A 228 -16.76 -33.51 5.32
C ASP A 228 -17.06 -32.01 5.13
N PHE A 229 -16.32 -31.36 4.21
CA PHE A 229 -16.55 -29.96 3.85
C PHE A 229 -17.55 -29.84 2.69
N VAL A 230 -18.61 -29.07 2.90
CA VAL A 230 -19.64 -28.75 1.90
C VAL A 230 -19.51 -27.29 1.48
N VAL A 231 -19.49 -27.08 0.16
CA VAL A 231 -19.42 -25.79 -0.51
C VAL A 231 -20.83 -25.24 -0.69
N ASN A 232 -21.18 -24.15 -0.02
CA ASN A 232 -22.47 -23.48 -0.19
C ASN A 232 -22.29 -22.09 -0.81
N GLU A 233 -23.08 -21.76 -1.82
CA GLU A 233 -23.18 -20.39 -2.34
C GLU A 233 -23.96 -19.51 -1.35
N LYS A 234 -23.50 -18.26 -1.16
CA LYS A 234 -24.22 -17.29 -0.31
C LYS A 234 -25.58 -16.97 -0.93
N THR A 235 -26.66 -17.20 -0.19
CA THR A 235 -27.97 -16.67 -0.56
C THR A 235 -27.94 -15.15 -0.47
N ASN A 236 -28.29 -14.50 -1.57
CA ASN A 236 -28.36 -13.04 -1.67
C ASN A 236 -29.45 -12.54 -0.69
N PRO A 237 -29.18 -11.57 0.20
CA PRO A 237 -30.15 -11.13 1.21
C PRO A 237 -31.42 -10.48 0.63
N GLN A 238 -31.55 -10.34 -0.69
CA GLN A 238 -32.76 -9.83 -1.34
C GLN A 238 -33.88 -10.87 -1.53
N THR A 239 -33.68 -12.15 -1.19
CA THR A 239 -34.70 -13.21 -1.38
C THR A 239 -35.25 -13.82 -0.08
N LEU A 240 -35.11 -13.17 1.08
CA LEU A 240 -35.89 -13.55 2.27
C LEU A 240 -37.24 -12.83 2.27
N GLY A 241 -38.22 -13.44 1.62
CA GLY A 241 -39.62 -13.06 1.74
C GLY A 241 -40.21 -13.48 3.08
N ASP A 242 -40.76 -12.48 3.78
CA ASP A 242 -42.06 -12.55 4.47
C ASP A 242 -42.24 -13.48 5.70
N VAL A 243 -41.25 -13.56 6.60
CA VAL A 243 -41.51 -14.07 7.96
C VAL A 243 -40.90 -13.13 9.00
N GLY A 244 -41.77 -12.33 9.61
CA GLY A 244 -41.48 -11.61 10.85
C GLY A 244 -40.89 -10.22 10.69
N ARG A 245 -41.58 -9.32 9.97
CA ARG A 245 -41.47 -7.88 10.22
C ARG A 245 -41.86 -7.61 11.67
N ARG A 246 -40.86 -7.53 12.56
CA ARG A 246 -40.96 -6.53 13.64
C ARG A 246 -40.77 -5.20 12.95
N ASP A 247 -41.66 -4.26 13.20
CA ASP A 247 -41.63 -2.90 12.68
C ASP A 247 -40.33 -2.19 13.12
N SER A 248 -39.22 -2.48 12.45
CA SER A 248 -38.11 -1.55 12.35
C SER A 248 -38.51 -0.55 11.30
N ASP A 249 -38.76 0.67 11.74
CA ASP A 249 -39.07 1.83 10.93
C ASP A 249 -38.02 2.00 9.80
N ASP A 250 -38.27 1.37 8.64
CA ASP A 250 -37.40 1.42 7.45
C ASP A 250 -37.30 2.84 6.87
N SER A 251 -38.13 3.78 7.35
CA SER A 251 -38.02 5.20 7.03
C SER A 251 -36.73 5.83 7.59
N LEU A 252 -36.08 5.18 8.57
CA LEU A 252 -34.76 5.58 9.03
C LEU A 252 -33.68 5.28 7.98
N TYR A 253 -33.73 4.18 7.24
CA TYR A 253 -32.64 3.85 6.31
C TYR A 253 -32.81 4.50 4.92
N GLY A 254 -34.04 4.87 4.53
CA GLY A 254 -34.39 5.19 3.14
C GLY A 254 -34.15 6.63 2.66
N GLU A 255 -34.18 7.65 3.52
CA GLU A 255 -34.06 9.04 3.05
C GLU A 255 -33.15 9.92 3.92
N LYS A 256 -32.96 9.65 5.22
CA LYS A 256 -32.30 10.62 6.12
C LYS A 256 -30.78 10.50 6.26
N PHE A 257 -30.18 9.33 6.01
CA PHE A 257 -28.76 9.07 6.30
C PHE A 257 -27.82 9.30 5.11
N TYR A 258 -28.32 9.06 3.89
CA TYR A 258 -27.62 9.35 2.64
C TYR A 258 -28.25 10.53 1.90
N ASN A 259 -28.88 11.46 2.63
CA ASN A 259 -29.31 12.71 2.03
C ASN A 259 -28.14 13.28 1.21
N LEU A 260 -28.39 13.46 -0.09
CA LEU A 260 -27.52 14.15 -1.03
C LEU A 260 -27.16 15.49 -0.39
N ASN A 261 -25.94 15.60 0.13
CA ASN A 261 -25.41 16.88 0.55
C ASN A 261 -24.47 17.30 -0.58
N PRO A 262 -24.90 18.23 -1.44
CA PRO A 262 -24.13 18.62 -2.63
C PRO A 262 -22.71 19.07 -2.27
N GLU A 263 -22.55 19.76 -1.14
CA GLU A 263 -21.24 20.21 -0.65
C GLU A 263 -20.31 19.03 -0.33
N ARG A 264 -20.84 17.93 0.24
CA ARG A 264 -20.06 16.71 0.53
C ARG A 264 -19.57 16.07 -0.76
N ASP A 265 -20.44 15.95 -1.75
CA ASP A 265 -20.10 15.36 -3.05
C ASP A 265 -19.12 16.24 -3.83
N GLU A 266 -19.23 17.57 -3.71
CA GLU A 266 -18.27 18.53 -4.25
C GLU A 266 -16.88 18.37 -3.63
N THR A 267 -16.74 18.24 -2.30
CA THR A 267 -15.41 18.03 -1.68
C THR A 267 -14.72 16.75 -2.17
N LEU A 268 -15.47 15.66 -2.36
CA LEU A 268 -14.91 14.42 -2.89
C LEU A 268 -14.50 14.58 -4.37
N LEU A 269 -15.32 15.24 -5.17
CA LEU A 269 -15.04 15.51 -6.59
C LEU A 269 -13.82 16.43 -6.75
N GLU A 270 -13.69 17.46 -5.93
CA GLU A 270 -12.51 18.34 -5.88
C GLU A 270 -11.25 17.54 -5.51
N MET A 271 -11.33 16.67 -4.51
CA MET A 271 -10.21 15.80 -4.13
C MET A 271 -9.79 14.87 -5.27
N VAL A 272 -10.75 14.22 -5.95
CA VAL A 272 -10.47 13.35 -7.10
C VAL A 272 -9.89 14.13 -8.27
N ALA A 273 -10.39 15.34 -8.53
CA ALA A 273 -9.88 16.23 -9.56
C ALA A 273 -8.44 16.68 -9.25
N ALA A 274 -8.14 17.01 -8.00
CA ALA A 274 -6.79 17.38 -7.55
C ALA A 274 -5.79 16.22 -7.73
N ILE A 275 -6.18 14.98 -7.39
CA ILE A 275 -5.34 13.79 -7.61
C ILE A 275 -5.04 13.62 -9.10
N ARG A 276 -6.05 13.79 -9.96
CA ARG A 276 -5.87 13.69 -11.41
C ARG A 276 -4.96 14.79 -11.95
N MET A 277 -5.15 16.05 -11.54
CA MET A 277 -4.28 17.16 -11.94
C MET A 277 -2.84 16.92 -11.50
N LYS A 278 -2.63 16.37 -10.29
CA LYS A 278 -1.29 16.05 -9.81
C LYS A 278 -0.63 14.94 -10.63
N GLU A 279 -1.38 13.92 -11.03
CA GLU A 279 -0.87 12.88 -11.94
C GLU A 279 -0.46 13.46 -13.30
N GLU A 280 -1.26 14.37 -13.86
CA GLU A 280 -0.94 15.05 -15.11
C GLU A 280 0.32 15.93 -14.99
N GLU A 281 0.54 16.58 -13.85
CA GLU A 281 1.77 17.32 -13.55
C GLU A 281 2.98 16.37 -13.47
N ASN A 282 2.88 15.28 -12.71
CA ASN A 282 3.95 14.30 -12.57
C ASN A 282 4.34 13.69 -13.92
N LEU A 283 3.37 13.41 -14.80
CA LEU A 283 3.62 12.94 -16.16
C LEU A 283 4.39 13.98 -17.00
N ARG A 284 4.12 15.27 -16.82
CA ARG A 284 4.87 16.34 -17.50
C ARG A 284 6.29 16.43 -16.96
N ASP A 285 6.47 16.41 -15.64
CA ASP A 285 7.80 16.50 -15.01
C ASP A 285 8.69 15.31 -15.40
N ASP A 286 8.14 14.10 -15.39
CA ASP A 286 8.87 12.90 -15.82
C ASP A 286 9.26 12.99 -17.30
N SER A 287 8.38 13.52 -18.17
CA SER A 287 8.72 13.74 -19.59
C SER A 287 9.86 14.75 -19.78
N VAL A 288 9.93 15.78 -18.95
CA VAL A 288 11.00 16.78 -18.96
C VAL A 288 12.33 16.18 -18.46
N ASN A 289 12.28 15.35 -17.42
CA ASN A 289 13.46 14.69 -16.88
C ASN A 289 14.02 13.64 -17.86
N LEU A 290 13.16 12.88 -18.53
CA LEU A 290 13.56 11.94 -19.58
C LEU A 290 14.29 12.63 -20.77
N ILE A 291 13.95 13.88 -21.09
CA ILE A 291 14.63 14.66 -22.15
C ILE A 291 15.99 15.17 -21.69
N LYS A 292 16.18 15.40 -20.39
CA LYS A 292 17.46 15.89 -19.83
C LYS A 292 18.49 14.77 -19.64
N ASP A 293 18.04 13.53 -19.50
CA ASP A 293 18.88 12.34 -19.29
C ASP A 293 19.28 11.62 -20.59
N THR A 294 18.86 12.13 -21.77
CA THR A 294 19.28 11.68 -23.11
C THR A 294 20.30 12.60 -23.75
#